data_AF-A0A7T6Z8X5-F1
#
_entry.id   AF-A0A7T6Z8X5-F1
#
_cell.length_a   1.000
_cell.length_b   1.000
_cell.length_c   1.000
_cell.angle_alpha   90.00
_cell.angle_beta   90.00
_cell.angle_gamma   90.00
#
_symmetry.space_group_name_H-M   'P 1'
#
loop_
_entity.id
_entity.type
_entity.pdbx_description
1 polymer ?
#
loop_
_entity_poly.entity_id
_entity_poly.type
_entity_poly.pdbx_seq_one_letter_code
_entity_poly.pdbx_strand_id
1 'polypeptide(L)' 'MNKTETIAKVAEESGVSIEDCQKVLDAFEDVLSAELSQSKDVRSAFDKVYKVLHFFKNK' A
#
# COMPACT_ATOMS: atom_id res chain seq x y z
N MET A 1 7.57 10.01 6.89
CA MET A 1 6.94 8.95 7.68
C MET A 1 7.70 7.67 7.46
N ASN A 2 8.15 7.03 8.53
CA ASN A 2 8.62 5.65 8.51
C ASN A 2 7.43 4.67 8.60
N LYS A 3 7.68 3.37 8.38
CA LYS A 3 6.63 2.33 8.39
C LYS A 3 5.84 2.29 9.70
N THR A 4 6.52 2.43 10.84
CA THR A 4 5.91 2.44 12.17
C THR A 4 4.96 3.62 12.38
N GLU A 5 5.38 4.82 11.95
CA GLU A 5 4.55 6.04 11.99
C GLU A 5 3.30 5.87 11.10
N THR A 6 3.45 5.25 9.93
CA THR A 6 2.32 4.95 9.03
C THR A 6 1.34 3.97 9.67
N ILE A 7 1.82 2.86 10.23
CA ILE A 7 0.95 1.87 10.89
C ILE A 7 0.20 2.51 12.06
N ALA A 8 0.89 3.28 12.90
CA ALA A 8 0.28 3.96 14.04
C ALA A 8 -0.80 4.94 13.59
N LYS A 9 -0.54 5.71 12.53
CA LYS A 9 -1.52 6.65 11.98
C LYS A 9 -2.73 5.95 11.38
N VAL A 10 -2.53 4.86 10.65
CA VAL A 10 -3.63 4.07 10.08
C VAL A 10 -4.48 3.44 11.19
N ALA A 11 -3.87 2.92 12.25
CA ALA A 11 -4.59 2.37 13.40
C ALA A 11 -5.43 3.45 14.12
N GLU A 12 -4.86 4.64 14.31
CA GLU A 12 -5.56 5.80 14.89
C GLU A 12 -6.80 6.19 14.05
N GLU A 13 -6.64 6.34 12.74
CA GLU A 13 -7.71 6.81 11.84
C GLU A 13 -8.79 5.74 11.58
N SER A 14 -8.42 4.46 11.56
CA SER A 14 -9.34 3.36 11.26
C SER A 14 -10.02 2.75 12.50
N GLY A 15 -9.49 2.99 13.71
CA GLY A 15 -9.93 2.32 14.94
C GLY A 15 -9.59 0.82 15.00
N VAL A 16 -8.78 0.33 14.06
CA VAL A 16 -8.34 -1.07 13.99
C VAL A 16 -7.07 -1.26 14.84
N SER A 17 -6.85 -2.48 15.32
CA SER A 17 -5.66 -2.81 16.09
C SER A 17 -4.38 -2.57 15.28
N ILE A 18 -3.30 -2.13 15.95
CA ILE A 18 -1.98 -1.95 15.32
C ILE A 18 -1.51 -3.24 14.63
N GLU A 19 -1.75 -4.39 15.26
CA GLU A 19 -1.35 -5.69 14.72
C GLU A 19 -2.06 -6.01 13.41
N ASP A 20 -3.37 -5.74 13.33
CA ASP A 20 -4.14 -5.98 12.12
C ASP A 20 -3.80 -4.96 11.02
N CYS A 21 -3.59 -3.69 11.38
CA CYS A 21 -3.08 -2.69 10.44
C CYS A 21 -1.72 -3.09 9.85
N GLN A 22 -0.83 -3.61 10.68
CA GLN A 22 0.47 -4.11 10.23
C GLN A 22 0.31 -5.28 9.25
N LYS A 23 -0.50 -6.30 9.58
CA LYS A 23 -0.75 -7.45 8.69
C LYS A 23 -1.29 -7.00 7.33
N VAL A 24 -2.23 -6.06 7.31
CA VAL A 24 -2.82 -5.55 6.06
C VAL A 24 -1.79 -4.77 5.24
N LEU A 25 -1.00 -3.90 5.88
CA LEU A 25 0.04 -3.12 5.20
C LEU A 25 1.17 -3.99 4.67
N ASP A 26 1.59 -5.02 5.42
CA ASP A 26 2.57 -6.00 4.98
C ASP A 26 2.05 -6.78 3.76
N ALA A 27 0.81 -7.30 3.82
CA ALA A 27 0.20 -8.00 2.69
C ALA A 27 0.04 -7.10 1.45
N PHE A 28 -0.26 -5.81 1.64
CA PHE A 28 -0.33 -4.84 0.56
C PHE A 28 1.05 -4.60 -0.07
N GLU A 29 2.11 -4.44 0.75
CA GLU A 29 3.49 -4.30 0.27
C GLU A 29 3.94 -5.52 -0.56
N ASP A 30 3.61 -6.74 -0.10
CA ASP A 30 3.94 -7.98 -0.80
C ASP A 30 3.25 -8.07 -2.16
N VAL A 31 1.94 -7.84 -2.21
CA VAL A 31 1.16 -7.87 -3.46
C VAL A 31 1.64 -6.80 -4.42
N LEU A 32 1.85 -5.57 -3.94
CA LEU A 32 2.31 -4.46 -4.77
C LEU A 32 3.73 -4.74 -5.30
N SER A 33 4.63 -5.25 -4.47
CA SER A 33 5.99 -5.60 -4.88
C SER A 33 6.01 -6.71 -5.94
N ALA A 34 5.20 -7.75 -5.75
CA ALA A 34 5.04 -8.81 -6.75
C ALA A 34 4.51 -8.27 -8.09
N GLU A 35 3.52 -7.38 -8.05
CA GLU A 35 2.96 -6.74 -9.25
C GLU A 35 3.95 -5.82 -9.95
N LEU A 36 4.75 -5.07 -9.19
CA LEU A 36 5.77 -4.18 -9.74
C LEU A 36 6.93 -4.97 -10.34
N SER A 37 7.35 -6.07 -9.72
CA SER A 37 8.40 -6.96 -10.24
C SER A 37 8.08 -7.57 -11.60
N GLN A 38 6.78 -7.72 -11.91
CA GLN A 38 6.29 -8.19 -13.21
C GLN A 38 6.23 -7.08 -14.28
N SER A 39 6.59 -5.84 -13.94
CA SER A 39 6.56 -4.72 -14.88
C SER A 39 7.75 -4.77 -15.81
N LYS A 40 7.51 -4.59 -17.12
CA LYS A 40 8.56 -4.62 -18.15
C LYS A 40 9.55 -3.46 -18.04
N ASP A 41 9.07 -2.32 -17.57
CA ASP A 41 9.84 -1.10 -17.41
C ASP A 41 9.25 -0.21 -16.31
N VAL A 42 10.00 0.83 -15.94
CA VAL A 42 9.65 1.79 -14.89
C VAL A 42 8.35 2.53 -15.22
N ARG A 43 8.07 2.87 -16.49
CA ARG A 43 6.84 3.56 -16.87
C ARG A 43 5.61 2.67 -16.65
N SER A 44 5.70 1.39 -16.98
CA SER A 44 4.65 0.40 -16.71
C SER A 44 4.42 0.20 -15.21
N ALA A 45 5.49 0.20 -14.40
CA ALA A 45 5.38 0.14 -12.95
C ALA A 45 4.66 1.39 -12.38
N PHE A 46 5.03 2.59 -12.83
CA PHE A 46 4.37 3.83 -12.44
C PHE A 46 2.89 3.87 -12.84
N ASP A 47 2.52 3.36 -14.01
CA ASP A 47 1.13 3.28 -14.45
C ASP A 47 0.29 2.35 -13.54
N LYS A 48 0.86 1.22 -13.11
CA LYS A 48 0.22 0.32 -12.13
C LYS A 48 0.00 1.01 -10.78
N VAL A 49 1.02 1.69 -10.24
CA VAL A 49 0.89 2.45 -8.98
C VAL A 49 -0.17 3.55 -9.12
N TYR A 50 -0.17 4.27 -10.23
CA TYR A 50 -1.14 5.33 -10.48
C TYR A 50 -2.58 4.80 -10.50
N LYS A 51 -2.82 3.65 -11.14
CA LYS A 51 -4.13 2.99 -11.15
C LYS A 51 -4.60 2.62 -9.75
N VAL A 52 -3.71 2.09 -8.91
CA VAL A 52 -4.02 1.76 -7.51
C VAL A 52 -4.39 3.02 -6.72
N LEU A 53 -3.59 4.08 -6.82
CA LEU A 53 -3.88 5.35 -6.15
C LEU A 53 -5.18 5.99 -6.64
N HIS A 54 -5.42 5.93 -7.96
CA HIS A 54 -6.65 6.44 -8.56
C HIS A 54 -7.89 5.66 -8.09
N PHE A 55 -7.79 4.34 -7.93
CA PHE A 55 -8.85 3.52 -7.35
C PHE A 55 -9.18 3.95 -5.93
N PHE A 56 -8.18 4.18 -5.08
CA PHE A 56 -8.41 4.66 -3.70
C PHE A 56 -8.95 6.08 -3.65
N LYS A 57 -8.54 6.97 -4.56
CA LYS A 57 -9.01 8.36 -4.59
C LYS A 57 -10.48 8.50 -5.00
N ASN A 58 -10.97 7.58 -5.82
CA ASN A 58 -12.32 7.64 -6.38
C ASN A 58 -13.32 6.74 -5.64
N LYS A 59 -12.96 6.27 -4.45
CA LYS A 59 -13.79 5.42 -3.59
C LYS A 59 -14.03 6.14 -2.27
#